data_AF-A0A2E9U8T5-F1
#
_entry.id   AF-A0A2E9U8T5-F1
#
_cell.length_a   1.000
_cell.length_b   1.000
_cell.length_c   1.000
_cell.angle_alpha   90.00
_cell.angle_beta   90.00
_cell.angle_gamma   90.00
#
_symmetry.space_group_name_H-M   'P 1'
#
loop_
_entity.id
_entity.type
_entity.pdbx_description
1 polymer ?
#
loop_
_entity_poly.entity_id
_entity_poly.type
_entity_poly.pdbx_seq_one_letter_code
_entity_poly.pdbx_strand_id
1 'polypeptide(L)'
;MMLSPVALAITAAVIWGAAIFVIGAINALVPGYGDTVLTLVASIYPGYAASGTLGDLLQGTAYAVFDGLVAGFIFALLYNVVVRFTLPTAKITTETTPVAPKNTENPEQATSE
;
A
#
# COMPACT_ATOMS: atom_id res chain seq x y z
N MET A 1 -6.89 5.66 -8.72
CA MET A 1 -7.33 4.54 -7.85
C MET A 1 -6.39 4.45 -6.66
N MET A 2 -6.88 4.09 -5.47
CA MET A 2 -6.06 3.89 -4.25
C MET A 2 -5.75 2.41 -4.04
N LEU A 3 -4.61 2.10 -3.44
CA LEU A 3 -4.24 0.73 -3.05
C LEU A 3 -4.69 0.45 -1.61
N SER A 4 -5.18 -0.77 -1.36
CA SER A 4 -5.43 -1.25 0.00
C SER A 4 -4.09 -1.66 0.64
N PRO A 5 -3.66 -1.04 1.74
CA PRO A 5 -2.36 -1.36 2.36
C PRO A 5 -2.25 -2.81 2.82
N VAL A 6 -3.32 -3.35 3.40
CA VAL A 6 -3.36 -4.75 3.87
C VAL A 6 -3.31 -5.72 2.69
N ALA A 7 -4.09 -5.48 1.64
CA ALA A 7 -4.10 -6.36 0.47
C ALA A 7 -2.74 -6.38 -0.23
N LEU A 8 -2.10 -5.21 -0.38
CA LEU A 8 -0.78 -5.13 -1.00
C LEU A 8 0.30 -5.76 -0.12
N ALA A 9 0.27 -5.56 1.19
CA ALA A 9 1.18 -6.21 2.14
C ALA A 9 1.12 -7.74 2.01
N ILE A 10 -0.08 -8.32 2.06
CA ILE A 10 -0.27 -9.78 1.94
C ILE A 10 0.21 -10.28 0.58
N THR A 11 -0.14 -9.56 -0.50
CA THR A 11 0.27 -9.96 -1.86
C THR A 11 1.79 -9.95 -2.00
N ALA A 12 2.46 -8.89 -1.53
CA ALA A 12 3.92 -8.78 -1.57
C ALA A 12 4.60 -9.84 -0.68
N ALA A 13 4.05 -10.11 0.50
CA ALA A 13 4.53 -11.17 1.40
C ALA A 13 4.47 -12.56 0.75
N VAL A 14 3.35 -12.88 0.09
CA VAL A 14 3.19 -14.16 -0.61
C VAL A 14 4.17 -14.26 -1.78
N ILE A 15 4.28 -13.22 -2.62
CA ILE A 15 5.17 -13.24 -3.78
C ILE A 15 6.63 -13.38 -3.35
N TRP A 16 7.08 -12.55 -2.39
CA TRP A 16 8.48 -12.54 -1.98
C TRP A 16 8.85 -13.78 -1.16
N GLY A 17 7.99 -14.17 -0.21
CA GLY A 17 8.14 -15.40 0.55
C GLY A 17 8.19 -16.65 -0.35
N ALA A 18 7.27 -16.76 -1.31
CA ALA A 18 7.26 -17.88 -2.25
C ALA A 18 8.49 -17.92 -3.14
N ALA A 19 8.99 -16.75 -3.60
CA ALA A 19 10.20 -16.69 -4.40
C ALA A 19 11.42 -17.25 -3.65
N ILE A 20 11.66 -16.79 -2.42
CA ILE A 20 12.78 -17.28 -1.59
C ILE A 20 12.59 -18.74 -1.21
N PHE A 21 11.37 -19.16 -0.88
CA PHE A 21 11.05 -20.56 -0.59
C PHE A 21 11.37 -21.47 -1.78
N VAL A 22 10.92 -21.13 -2.99
CA VAL A 22 11.16 -21.93 -4.20
C VAL A 22 12.65 -22.00 -4.51
N ILE A 23 13.36 -20.86 -4.46
CA ILE A 23 14.81 -20.83 -4.72
C ILE A 23 15.56 -21.71 -3.70
N GLY A 24 15.29 -21.54 -2.41
CA GLY A 24 15.94 -22.31 -1.36
C GLY A 24 15.58 -23.79 -1.40
N ALA A 25 14.34 -24.14 -1.74
CA ALA A 25 13.90 -25.53 -1.89
C ALA A 25 14.62 -26.22 -3.06
N ILE A 26 14.78 -25.54 -4.20
CA ILE A 26 15.56 -26.07 -5.32
C ILE A 26 17.03 -26.17 -4.92
N ASN A 27 17.60 -25.17 -4.22
CA ASN A 27 18.99 -25.23 -3.75
C ASN A 27 19.26 -26.44 -2.84
N ALA A 28 18.32 -26.79 -1.97
CA ALA A 28 18.42 -27.97 -1.11
C ALA A 28 18.44 -29.29 -1.89
N LEU A 29 17.81 -29.35 -3.07
CA LEU A 29 17.78 -30.52 -3.96
C LEU A 29 18.93 -30.51 -4.99
N VAL A 30 19.35 -29.32 -5.40
CA VAL A 30 20.35 -29.05 -6.43
C VAL A 30 21.32 -28.00 -5.87
N PRO A 31 22.37 -28.44 -5.15
CA PRO A 31 23.34 -27.55 -4.54
C PRO A 31 23.94 -26.59 -5.57
N GLY A 32 23.98 -25.29 -5.23
CA GLY A 32 24.47 -24.23 -6.11
C GLY A 32 23.38 -23.44 -6.85
N TYR A 33 22.14 -23.94 -6.89
CA TYR A 33 21.05 -23.23 -7.57
C TYR A 33 20.67 -21.95 -6.80
N GLY A 34 20.81 -20.79 -7.42
CA GLY A 34 20.37 -19.53 -6.83
C GLY A 34 21.27 -18.98 -5.71
N ASP A 35 22.49 -19.50 -5.55
CA ASP A 35 23.43 -19.08 -4.50
C ASP A 35 23.66 -17.56 -4.45
N THR A 36 23.75 -16.90 -5.60
CA THR A 36 23.93 -15.44 -5.65
C THR A 36 22.76 -14.71 -4.97
N VAL A 37 21.53 -15.18 -5.19
CA VAL A 37 20.33 -14.59 -4.56
C VAL A 37 20.31 -14.92 -3.07
N LEU A 38 20.56 -16.17 -2.70
CA LEU A 38 20.53 -16.58 -1.29
C LEU A 38 21.64 -15.91 -0.47
N THR A 39 22.82 -15.70 -1.05
CA THR A 39 23.93 -14.96 -0.44
C THR A 39 23.58 -13.49 -0.23
N LEU A 40 22.93 -12.86 -1.21
CA LEU A 40 22.43 -11.50 -1.06
C LEU A 40 21.45 -11.40 0.12
N VAL A 41 20.51 -12.34 0.20
CA VAL A 41 19.52 -12.40 1.30
C VAL A 41 20.22 -12.65 2.64
N ALA A 42 21.15 -13.59 2.73
CA ALA A 42 21.96 -13.87 3.92
C ALA A 42 22.77 -12.65 4.40
N SER A 43 23.19 -11.77 3.48
CA SER A 43 23.94 -10.56 3.84
C SER A 43 23.13 -9.53 4.64
N ILE A 44 21.79 -9.58 4.57
CA ILE A 44 20.91 -8.61 5.23
C ILE A 44 20.25 -9.20 6.49
N TYR A 45 20.05 -10.52 6.57
CA TYR A 45 19.40 -11.15 7.74
C TYR A 45 20.37 -11.95 8.62
N PRO A 46 20.69 -11.46 9.82
CA PRO A 46 21.52 -12.19 10.77
C PRO A 46 20.93 -13.57 11.09
N GLY A 47 21.81 -14.58 11.09
CA GLY A 47 21.44 -15.95 11.45
C GLY A 47 20.87 -16.79 10.30
N TYR A 48 20.60 -16.21 9.12
CA TYR A 48 20.31 -16.98 7.92
C TYR A 48 21.63 -17.26 7.17
N ALA A 49 22.07 -18.51 7.13
CA ALA A 49 23.37 -18.87 6.56
C ALA A 49 23.31 -19.31 5.09
N ALA A 50 22.11 -19.42 4.50
CA ALA A 50 21.90 -19.91 3.14
C ALA A 50 22.59 -21.27 2.85
N SER A 51 22.71 -22.15 3.85
CA SER A 51 23.44 -23.43 3.76
C SER A 51 22.71 -24.55 3.01
N GLY A 52 21.50 -24.28 2.49
CA GLY A 52 20.65 -25.30 1.85
C GLY A 52 19.97 -26.26 2.83
N THR A 53 20.10 -26.04 4.14
CA THR A 53 19.40 -26.85 5.16
C THR A 53 17.93 -26.46 5.30
N LEU A 54 17.10 -27.37 5.82
CA LEU A 54 15.67 -27.09 6.08
C LEU A 54 15.48 -25.92 7.07
N GLY A 55 16.34 -25.81 8.08
CA GLY A 55 16.30 -24.71 9.04
C GLY A 55 16.52 -23.36 8.38
N ASP A 56 17.55 -23.27 7.53
CA ASP A 56 17.83 -22.07 6.75
C ASP A 56 16.71 -21.74 5.76
N LEU A 57 16.13 -22.75 5.09
CA LEU A 57 15.01 -22.55 4.18
C LEU A 57 13.82 -21.87 4.88
N LEU A 58 13.43 -22.39 6.06
CA LEU A 58 12.33 -21.83 6.83
C LEU A 58 12.66 -20.42 7.33
N GLN A 59 13.88 -20.19 7.80
CA GLN A 59 14.32 -18.89 8.29
C GLN A 59 14.36 -17.84 7.18
N GLY A 60 14.97 -18.14 6.04
CA GLY A 60 15.00 -17.25 4.88
C GLY A 60 13.61 -16.94 4.34
N THR A 61 12.72 -17.94 4.30
CA THR A 61 11.32 -17.74 3.91
C THR A 61 10.57 -16.84 4.89
N ALA A 62 10.76 -17.03 6.19
CA ALA A 62 10.12 -16.21 7.22
C ALA A 62 10.55 -14.73 7.12
N TYR A 63 11.86 -14.48 6.93
CA TYR A 63 12.35 -13.12 6.68
C TYR A 63 11.75 -12.53 5.40
N ALA A 64 11.71 -13.27 4.30
CA ALA A 64 11.12 -12.79 3.06
C ALA A 64 9.62 -12.48 3.18
N VAL A 65 8.85 -13.30 3.90
CA VAL A 65 7.43 -13.00 4.17
C VAL A 65 7.30 -11.70 4.96
N PHE A 66 8.09 -11.54 6.02
CA PHE A 66 8.08 -10.34 6.85
C PHE A 66 8.44 -9.08 6.04
N ASP A 67 9.49 -9.18 5.22
CA ASP A 67 9.92 -8.09 4.35
C ASP A 67 8.85 -7.72 3.32
N GLY A 68 8.22 -8.71 2.69
CA GLY A 68 7.13 -8.47 1.77
C GLY A 68 5.92 -7.80 2.43
N LEU A 69 5.58 -8.18 3.68
CA LEU A 69 4.53 -7.50 4.46
C LEU A 69 4.86 -6.02 4.66
N VAL A 70 6.06 -5.74 5.17
CA VAL A 70 6.48 -4.37 5.50
C VAL A 70 6.62 -3.52 4.23
N ALA A 71 7.34 -4.02 3.24
CA ALA A 71 7.56 -3.32 1.98
C ALA A 71 6.24 -3.07 1.24
N GLY A 72 5.37 -4.08 1.14
CA GLY A 72 4.07 -3.93 0.49
C GLY A 72 3.16 -2.94 1.21
N PHE A 73 3.15 -2.94 2.56
CA PHE A 73 2.38 -1.97 3.33
C PHE A 73 2.87 -0.54 3.10
N ILE A 74 4.18 -0.32 3.22
CA ILE A 74 4.80 1.00 3.00
C ILE A 74 4.56 1.46 1.56
N PHE A 75 4.70 0.57 0.57
CA PHE A 75 4.48 0.91 -0.83
C PHE A 75 3.06 1.40 -1.07
N ALA A 76 2.04 0.74 -0.49
CA ALA A 76 0.66 1.18 -0.63
C ALA A 76 0.43 2.57 -0.01
N LEU A 77 1.03 2.85 1.14
CA LEU A 77 0.94 4.17 1.77
C LEU A 77 1.57 5.24 0.88
N LEU A 78 2.78 5.02 0.40
CA LEU A 78 3.48 5.95 -0.47
C LEU A 78 2.72 6.20 -1.77
N TYR A 79 2.23 5.15 -2.41
CA TYR A 79 1.40 5.26 -3.60
C TYR A 79 0.14 6.10 -3.34
N ASN A 80 -0.57 5.85 -2.24
CA ASN A 80 -1.77 6.60 -1.89
C ASN A 80 -1.47 8.08 -1.57
N VAL A 81 -0.33 8.37 -0.97
CA VAL A 81 0.14 9.73 -0.73
C VAL A 81 0.37 10.46 -2.06
N VAL A 82 1.09 9.85 -3.00
CA VAL A 82 1.33 10.42 -4.33
C VAL A 82 0.02 10.67 -5.07
N VAL A 83 -0.91 9.72 -5.05
CA VAL A 83 -2.24 9.88 -5.67
C VAL A 83 -2.97 11.11 -5.11
N ARG A 84 -2.96 11.31 -3.79
CA ARG A 84 -3.62 12.46 -3.15
C ARG A 84 -2.99 13.79 -3.54
N PHE A 85 -1.66 13.85 -3.69
CA PHE A 85 -0.97 15.06 -4.14
C PHE A 85 -1.28 15.41 -5.60
N THR A 86 -1.53 14.41 -6.45
CA THR A 86 -1.80 14.63 -7.88
C THR A 86 -3.25 14.96 -8.24
N LEU A 87 -4.20 14.79 -7.32
CA LEU A 87 -5.59 15.13 -7.59
C LEU A 87 -5.77 16.67 -7.51
N PRO A 88 -6.30 17.33 -8.55
CA PRO A 88 -6.68 18.73 -8.47
C PRO A 88 -7.67 18.88 -7.31
N THR A 89 -7.36 19.74 -6.34
CA THR A 89 -8.33 20.15 -5.34
C THR A 89 -9.50 20.77 -6.08
N ALA A 90 -10.60 20.02 -6.24
CA ALA A 90 -11.86 20.61 -6.67
C ALA A 90 -12.15 21.72 -5.66
N LYS A 91 -12.04 22.98 -6.11
CA LYS A 91 -12.41 24.12 -5.29
C LYS A 91 -13.82 23.84 -4.79
N ILE A 92 -13.99 23.72 -3.48
CA ILE A 92 -15.31 23.81 -2.88
C ILE A 92 -15.74 25.25 -3.13
N THR A 93 -16.40 25.47 -4.27
CA THR A 93 -17.17 26.69 -4.50
C THR A 93 -18.24 26.64 -3.43
N THR A 94 -17.98 27.36 -2.35
CA THR A 94 -18.98 27.83 -1.42
C THR A 94 -19.91 28.70 -2.27
N GLU A 95 -20.96 28.09 -2.81
CA GLU A 95 -22.06 28.81 -3.42
C GLU A 95 -22.85 29.45 -2.27
N THR A 96 -22.27 30.45 -1.61
CA THR A 96 -23.03 31.44 -0.86
C THR A 96 -23.67 32.36 -1.88
N THR A 97 -24.73 31.90 -2.54
CA THR A 97 -25.67 32.80 -3.20
C THR A 97 -26.46 33.48 -2.09
N PRO A 98 -26.30 34.78 -1.83
CA PRO A 98 -27.16 35.48 -0.89
C PRO A 98 -28.55 35.53 -1.55
N VAL A 99 -29.52 34.81 -1.00
CA VAL A 99 -30.92 34.98 -1.39
C VAL A 99 -31.29 36.41 -1.02
N ALA A 100 -31.35 37.29 -2.03
CA ALA A 100 -31.74 38.68 -1.87
C ALA A 100 -33.12 38.78 -1.19
N PRO A 101 -33.32 39.70 -0.24
CA PRO A 101 -34.63 39.87 0.39
C PRO A 101 -35.64 40.29 -0.68
N LYS A 102 -36.68 39.49 -0.86
CA LYS A 102 -37.81 39.81 -1.73
C LYS A 102 -38.58 40.96 -1.06
N ASN A 103 -38.31 42.18 -1.49
CA ASN A 103 -39.11 43.35 -1.12
C ASN A 103 -40.53 43.13 -1.66
N THR A 104 -41.42 42.69 -0.77
CA THR A 104 -42.86 42.73 -1.00
C THR A 104 -43.29 44.16 -0.72
N GLU A 105 -43.16 45.03 -1.73
CA GLU A 105 -43.89 46.30 -1.75
C GLU A 105 -45.38 45.94 -1.69
N ASN A 106 -46.03 46.30 -0.59
CA ASN A 106 -47.48 46.28 -0.44
C ASN A 106 -47.97 47.71 -0.68
N PRO A 107 -48.56 48.03 -1.85
CA PRO A 107 -49.21 49.30 -2.04
C PRO A 107 -50.56 49.27 -1.31
N GLU A 108 -50.75 50.24 -0.43
CA GLU A 108 -52.05 50.86 -0.09
C GLU A 108 -53.20 49.90 0.25
N GLN A 109 -53.56 49.74 1.52
CA GLN A 109 -54.34 50.78 2.22
C GLN A 109 -55.32 51.50 1.27
N ALA A 110 -56.41 50.83 0.92
CA ALA A 110 -57.62 51.46 0.41
C ALA A 110 -58.84 50.91 1.15
N THR A 111 -59.40 51.78 2.00
CA THR A 111 -60.84 52.03 2.21
C THR A 111 -61.71 50.85 2.68
N SER A 112 -62.06 50.78 3.98
CA SER A 112 -63.23 51.44 4.61
C SER A 112 -64.58 50.91 4.12
N GLU A 113 -65.18 49.98 4.88
CA GLU A 113 -66.50 50.04 5.54
C GLU A 113 -66.83 48.68 6.18
#